data_AF-A0A7R9SXN6-F1
#
_entry.id   AF-A0A7R9SXN6-F1
#
_cell.length_a   1.000
_cell.length_b   1.000
_cell.length_c   1.000
_cell.angle_alpha   90.00
_cell.angle_beta   90.00
_cell.angle_gamma   90.00
#
_symmetry.space_group_name_H-M   'P 1'
#
loop_
_entity.id
_entity.type
_entity.pdbx_description
1 polymer ?
#
loop_
_entity_poly.entity_id
_entity_poly.type
_entity_poly.pdbx_seq_one_letter_code
_entity_poly.pdbx_strand_id
1 'polypeptide(L)'
;QDLVARAAKLDPVIGRDEELKRTIRVLCRRSKNNPVLVGEPGVGKTAIVEGLAQRIANGDVPDSLKNVSVISLDMSALMAGAKYKGEFEERLKAVVDEVKAAEGRVVLFIDEVHLLVGAGAGGESAMDAA
;
A
#
# COMPACT_ATOMS: atom_id res chain seq x y z
N GLN A 1 2.84 9.42 1.70
CA GLN A 1 4.28 9.72 1.87
C GLN A 1 5.10 8.89 0.87
N ASP A 2 6.15 9.44 0.22
CA ASP A 2 7.02 8.67 -0.70
C ASP A 2 8.15 7.96 0.06
N LEU A 3 8.13 6.63 0.03
CA LEU A 3 9.10 5.77 0.70
C LEU A 3 10.42 5.67 -0.08
N VAL A 4 10.39 5.78 -1.42
CA VAL A 4 11.60 5.71 -2.26
C VAL A 4 12.45 6.96 -2.04
N ALA A 5 11.82 8.13 -1.99
CA ALA A 5 12.50 9.38 -1.66
C ALA A 5 13.12 9.38 -0.25
N ARG A 6 12.59 8.55 0.65
CA ARG A 6 13.09 8.39 2.02
C ARG A 6 14.01 7.18 2.21
N ALA A 7 14.28 6.39 1.17
CA ALA A 7 14.96 5.11 1.28
C ALA A 7 16.30 5.17 2.03
N ALA A 8 17.07 6.24 1.83
CA ALA A 8 18.35 6.46 2.51
C ALA A 8 18.23 6.64 4.04
N LYS A 9 17.02 6.93 4.55
CA LYS A 9 16.70 7.10 5.97
C LYS A 9 15.95 5.91 6.56
N LEU A 10 15.66 4.87 5.75
CA LEU A 10 14.99 3.65 6.21
C LEU A 10 16.03 2.66 6.72
N ASP A 11 15.68 1.92 7.77
CA ASP A 11 16.53 0.87 8.30
C ASP A 11 16.73 -0.25 7.26
N PRO A 12 17.93 -0.85 7.17
CA PRO A 12 18.17 -1.92 6.22
C PRO A 12 17.29 -3.13 6.54
N VAL A 13 16.63 -3.67 5.53
CA VAL A 13 15.74 -4.81 5.69
C VAL A 13 16.53 -6.12 5.61
N ILE A 14 16.50 -6.90 6.69
CA ILE A 14 17.27 -8.15 6.82
C ILE A 14 16.31 -9.35 6.81
N GLY A 15 16.67 -10.39 6.05
CA GLY A 15 15.98 -11.69 6.10
C GLY A 15 14.60 -11.73 5.42
N ARG A 16 14.29 -10.78 4.53
CA ARG A 16 13.00 -10.69 3.80
C ARG A 16 13.13 -10.82 2.27
N ASP A 17 14.22 -11.43 1.80
CA ASP A 17 14.54 -11.48 0.37
C ASP A 17 13.53 -12.27 -0.45
N GLU A 18 12.97 -13.36 0.09
CA GLU A 18 11.98 -14.16 -0.62
C GLU A 18 10.65 -13.42 -0.76
N GLU A 19 10.19 -12.76 0.30
CA GLU A 19 8.98 -11.95 0.29
C GLU A 19 9.13 -10.74 -0.64
N LEU A 20 10.28 -10.07 -0.64
CA LEU A 20 10.60 -8.98 -1.56
C LEU A 20 10.57 -9.45 -3.01
N LYS A 21 11.28 -10.54 -3.34
CA LYS A 21 11.28 -11.13 -4.69
C LYS A 21 9.87 -11.52 -5.14
N ARG A 22 9.05 -12.07 -4.24
CA ARG A 22 7.66 -12.45 -4.54
C ARG A 22 6.79 -11.23 -4.79
N THR A 23 6.96 -10.17 -3.99
CA THR A 23 6.23 -8.89 -4.13
C THR A 23 6.55 -8.24 -5.47
N ILE A 24 7.83 -8.11 -5.82
CA ILE A 24 8.30 -7.61 -7.12
C ILE A 24 7.71 -8.44 -8.26
N ARG A 25 7.77 -9.78 -8.18
CA ARG A 25 7.20 -10.66 -9.20
C ARG A 25 5.70 -10.44 -9.41
N VAL A 26 4.93 -10.18 -8.35
CA VAL A 26 3.49 -9.90 -8.47
C VAL A 26 3.25 -8.53 -9.12
N LEU A 27 3.98 -7.50 -8.70
CA LEU A 27 3.86 -6.15 -9.25
C LEU A 27 4.15 -6.10 -10.76
N CYS A 28 5.09 -6.92 -11.26
CA CYS A 28 5.42 -6.98 -12.69
C CYS A 28 4.42 -7.78 -13.55
N ARG A 29 3.32 -8.30 -13.00
CA ARG A 29 2.31 -9.03 -13.78
C ARG A 29 1.49 -8.07 -14.64
N ARG A 30 1.01 -8.55 -15.79
CA ARG A 30 0.08 -7.79 -16.65
C ARG A 30 -1.31 -7.62 -16.04
N SER A 31 -1.75 -8.57 -15.21
CA SER A 31 -3.05 -8.55 -14.55
C SER A 31 -2.93 -9.12 -13.14
N LYS A 32 -3.84 -8.69 -12.25
CA LYS A 32 -3.84 -9.07 -10.83
C LYS A 32 -2.45 -8.84 -10.20
N ASN A 33 -1.91 -7.64 -10.44
CA ASN A 33 -0.58 -7.21 -10.04
C ASN A 33 -0.54 -6.55 -8.66
N ASN A 34 -1.60 -6.70 -7.86
CA ASN A 34 -1.70 -6.16 -6.51
C ASN A 34 -1.28 -7.23 -5.49
N PRO A 35 -0.05 -7.19 -4.93
CA PRO A 35 0.34 -8.10 -3.86
C PRO A 35 -0.40 -7.74 -2.56
N VAL A 36 -0.76 -8.76 -1.79
CA VAL A 36 -1.33 -8.60 -0.44
C VAL A 36 -0.43 -9.35 0.54
N LEU A 37 0.13 -8.62 1.50
CA LEU A 37 0.98 -9.18 2.55
C LEU A 37 0.12 -9.65 3.72
N VAL A 38 0.09 -10.96 3.96
CA VAL A 38 -0.72 -11.60 5.00
C VAL A 38 0.19 -12.11 6.12
N GLY A 39 -0.26 -11.97 7.36
CA GLY A 39 0.49 -12.32 8.56
C GLY A 39 -0.09 -11.62 9.79
N GLU A 40 0.41 -11.97 10.97
CA GLU A 40 0.01 -11.32 12.22
C GLU A 40 0.50 -9.86 12.29
N PRO A 41 -0.11 -9.00 13.11
CA PRO A 41 0.44 -7.68 13.41
C PRO A 41 1.86 -7.77 13.97
N GLY A 42 2.73 -6.82 13.62
CA GLY A 42 4.09 -6.75 14.16
C GLY A 42 5.13 -7.69 13.50
N VAL A 43 4.74 -8.58 12.59
CA VAL A 43 5.68 -9.50 11.90
C VAL A 43 6.61 -8.80 10.89
N GLY A 44 6.46 -7.48 10.68
CA GLY A 44 7.31 -6.69 9.78
C GLY A 44 6.81 -6.65 8.33
N LYS A 45 5.49 -6.64 8.09
CA LYS A 45 4.93 -6.43 6.73
C LYS A 45 5.39 -5.11 6.12
N THR A 46 5.41 -4.05 6.92
CA THR A 46 5.88 -2.71 6.52
C THR A 46 7.35 -2.74 6.10
N ALA A 47 8.19 -3.54 6.77
CA ALA A 47 9.59 -3.71 6.40
C ALA A 47 9.76 -4.30 4.98
N ILE A 48 8.84 -5.16 4.53
CA ILE A 48 8.86 -5.66 3.13
C ILE A 48 8.62 -4.50 2.15
N VAL A 49 7.74 -3.55 2.48
CA VAL A 49 7.45 -2.40 1.62
C VAL A 49 8.58 -1.38 1.62
N GLU A 50 9.18 -1.14 2.78
CA GLU A 50 10.38 -0.31 2.91
C GLU A 50 11.56 -0.91 2.14
N GLY A 51 11.73 -2.23 2.20
CA GLY A 51 12.74 -2.95 1.43
C GLY A 51 12.50 -2.89 -0.07
N LEU A 52 11.23 -2.88 -0.51
CA LEU A 52 10.88 -2.64 -1.91
C LEU A 52 11.30 -1.23 -2.33
N ALA A 53 11.03 -0.23 -1.50
CA ALA A 53 11.42 1.16 -1.77
C ALA A 53 12.96 1.31 -1.84
N GLN A 54 13.70 0.66 -0.94
CA GLN A 54 15.17 0.61 -0.98
C GLN A 54 15.68 -0.04 -2.27
N ARG A 55 15.11 -1.18 -2.69
CA ARG A 55 15.50 -1.85 -3.94
C ARG A 55 15.24 -0.99 -5.17
N ILE A 56 14.09 -0.30 -5.22
CA ILE A 56 13.79 0.63 -6.31
C ILE A 56 14.78 1.80 -6.33
N ALA A 57 15.06 2.41 -5.18
CA ALA A 57 16.03 3.51 -5.06
C ALA A 57 17.45 3.09 -5.50
N ASN A 58 17.85 1.85 -5.18
CA ASN A 58 19.14 1.29 -5.56
C ASN A 58 19.18 0.74 -6.99
N GLY A 59 18.05 0.72 -7.71
CA GLY A 59 17.94 0.13 -9.04
C GLY A 59 17.98 -1.41 -9.08
N ASP A 60 17.87 -2.08 -7.93
CA ASP A 60 17.80 -3.55 -7.81
C ASP A 60 16.36 -4.08 -8.05
N VAL A 61 15.79 -3.69 -9.19
CA VAL A 61 14.45 -4.09 -9.63
C VAL A 61 14.39 -4.24 -11.16
N PRO A 62 13.44 -5.02 -11.70
CA PRO A 62 13.18 -5.04 -13.13
C PRO A 62 12.87 -3.66 -13.71
N ASP A 63 13.12 -3.47 -15.01
CA ASP A 63 12.94 -2.17 -15.69
C ASP A 63 11.54 -1.59 -15.50
N SER A 64 10.51 -2.44 -15.43
CA SER A 64 9.12 -2.03 -15.20
C SER A 64 8.87 -1.35 -13.86
N LEU A 65 9.79 -1.48 -12.88
CA LEU A 65 9.71 -0.86 -11.56
C LEU A 65 10.79 0.18 -11.32
N LYS A 66 11.66 0.45 -12.30
CA LYS A 66 12.65 1.53 -12.18
C LYS A 66 11.94 2.88 -12.16
N ASN A 67 12.43 3.79 -11.31
CA ASN A 67 11.90 5.14 -11.15
C ASN A 67 10.41 5.20 -10.73
N VAL A 68 9.87 4.11 -10.18
CA VAL A 68 8.52 4.09 -9.61
C VAL A 68 8.56 4.62 -8.18
N SER A 69 7.65 5.51 -7.81
CA SER A 69 7.46 5.94 -6.42
C SER A 69 6.61 4.93 -5.64
N VAL A 70 6.98 4.67 -4.39
CA VAL A 70 6.15 3.88 -3.47
C VAL A 70 5.49 4.83 -2.48
N ILE A 71 4.19 5.04 -2.63
CA ILE A 71 3.43 6.00 -1.82
C ILE A 71 2.68 5.26 -0.73
N SER A 72 3.03 5.51 0.53
CA SER A 72 2.24 5.05 1.68
C SER A 72 1.03 5.95 1.91
N LEU A 73 -0.15 5.33 1.99
CA LEU A 73 -1.43 5.97 2.28
C LEU A 73 -1.62 6.14 3.79
N ASP A 74 -1.88 7.38 4.21
CA ASP A 74 -2.24 7.67 5.60
C ASP A 74 -3.76 7.58 5.76
N MET A 75 -4.20 6.50 6.39
CA MET A 75 -5.62 6.25 6.67
C MET A 75 -6.21 7.28 7.65
N SER A 76 -5.42 7.75 8.63
CA SER A 76 -5.87 8.74 9.60
C SER A 76 -6.15 10.07 8.91
N ALA A 77 -5.29 10.48 7.98
CA ALA A 77 -5.49 11.69 7.20
C ALA A 77 -6.73 11.61 6.30
N LEU A 78 -7.03 10.45 5.72
CA LEU A 78 -8.24 10.25 4.94
C LEU A 78 -9.52 10.35 5.78
N MET A 79 -9.48 9.77 6.99
CA MET A 79 -10.60 9.78 7.93
C MET A 79 -10.78 11.12 8.66
N ALA A 80 -9.72 11.92 8.78
CA ALA A 80 -9.75 13.20 9.47
C ALA A 80 -10.81 14.13 8.86
N GLY A 81 -11.80 14.51 9.66
CA GLY A 81 -12.89 15.40 9.25
C GLY A 81 -13.94 14.76 8.34
N ALA A 82 -13.86 13.45 8.05
CA ALA A 82 -14.95 12.73 7.39
C ALA A 82 -16.05 12.46 8.42
N LYS A 83 -17.16 13.21 8.35
CA LYS A 83 -18.32 13.01 9.26
C LYS A 83 -19.22 11.87 8.79
N TYR A 84 -19.14 11.55 7.50
CA TYR A 84 -19.97 10.56 6.84
C TYR A 84 -19.11 9.57 6.05
N LYS A 85 -19.52 8.30 6.04
CA LYS A 85 -18.85 7.21 5.32
C LYS A 85 -18.61 7.52 3.83
N GLY A 86 -19.51 8.25 3.18
CA GLY A 86 -19.37 8.61 1.76
C GLY A 86 -18.22 9.57 1.47
N GLU A 87 -17.89 10.50 2.39
CA GLU A 87 -16.78 11.44 2.19
C GLU A 87 -15.43 10.72 2.18
N PHE A 88 -15.30 9.67 2.99
CA PHE A 88 -14.13 8.81 3.00
C PHE A 88 -13.97 8.05 1.68
N GLU A 89 -15.05 7.45 1.16
CA GLU A 89 -15.04 6.72 -0.11
C GLU A 89 -14.68 7.65 -1.29
N GLU A 90 -15.20 8.88 -1.30
CA GLU A 90 -14.90 9.87 -2.32
C GLU A 90 -13.42 10.28 -2.30
N ARG A 91 -12.84 10.50 -1.12
CA ARG A 91 -11.41 10.79 -0.96
C ARG A 91 -10.53 9.62 -1.38
N LEU A 92 -10.88 8.39 -0.98
CA LEU A 92 -10.14 7.20 -1.39
C LEU A 92 -10.19 7.02 -2.91
N LYS A 93 -11.36 7.25 -3.53
CA LYS A 93 -11.53 7.20 -4.98
C LYS A 93 -10.62 8.22 -5.67
N ALA A 94 -10.56 9.46 -5.16
CA ALA A 94 -9.67 10.48 -5.71
C ALA A 94 -8.19 10.05 -5.67
N VAL A 95 -7.74 9.45 -4.56
CA VAL A 95 -6.37 8.91 -4.44
C VAL A 95 -6.13 7.79 -5.45
N VAL A 96 -7.07 6.85 -5.58
CA VAL A 96 -6.94 5.74 -6.54
C VAL A 96 -6.89 6.24 -7.98
N ASP A 97 -7.69 7.27 -8.30
CA ASP A 97 -7.70 7.85 -9.65
C ASP A 97 -6.41 8.61 -9.97
N GLU A 98 -5.80 9.29 -8.98
CA GLU A 98 -4.46 9.88 -9.13
C GLU A 98 -3.39 8.82 -9.39
N VAL A 99 -3.43 7.69 -8.67
CA VAL A 99 -2.50 6.56 -8.87
C VAL A 99 -2.67 5.94 -10.26
N LYS A 100 -3.91 5.83 -10.76
CA LYS A 100 -4.16 5.37 -12.14
C LYS A 100 -3.61 6.36 -13.17
N ALA A 101 -3.79 7.66 -12.95
CA ALA A 101 -3.29 8.72 -13.82
C ALA A 101 -1.75 8.79 -13.84
N ALA A 102 -1.07 8.23 -12.83
CA ALA A 102 0.38 8.10 -12.82
C ALA A 102 0.93 7.07 -13.83
N GLU A 103 0.07 6.30 -14.51
CA GLU A 103 0.46 5.36 -15.58
C GLU A 103 1.55 4.36 -15.17
N GLY A 104 1.40 3.78 -13.98
CA GLY A 104 2.34 2.78 -13.45
C GLY A 104 3.60 3.36 -12.79
N ARG A 105 3.75 4.70 -12.73
CA ARG A 105 4.86 5.38 -12.03
C ARG A 105 4.68 5.42 -10.52
N VAL A 106 3.52 5.01 -10.00
CA VAL A 106 3.23 4.99 -8.56
C VAL A 106 2.72 3.61 -8.14
N VAL A 107 3.32 3.07 -7.09
CA VAL A 107 2.80 1.94 -6.32
C VAL A 107 2.21 2.48 -5.02
N LEU A 108 0.90 2.28 -4.83
CA LEU A 108 0.20 2.65 -3.61
C LEU A 108 0.33 1.55 -2.57
N PHE A 109 0.91 1.87 -1.42
CA PHE A 109 0.91 1.01 -0.25
C PHE A 109 -0.23 1.42 0.70
N ILE A 110 -1.06 0.46 1.05
CA ILE A 110 -2.15 0.60 2.01
C ILE A 110 -1.86 -0.36 3.15
N ASP A 111 -1.53 0.19 4.31
CA ASP A 111 -1.47 -0.62 5.52
C ASP A 111 -2.89 -0.95 6.00
N GLU A 112 -3.05 -2.11 6.62
CA GLU A 112 -4.34 -2.55 7.18
C GLU A 112 -5.52 -2.47 6.19
N VAL A 113 -5.33 -2.93 4.95
CA VAL A 113 -6.34 -2.90 3.88
C VAL A 113 -7.72 -3.48 4.28
N HIS A 114 -7.78 -4.35 5.29
CA HIS A 114 -9.03 -4.90 5.81
C HIS A 114 -9.96 -3.81 6.38
N LEU A 115 -9.43 -2.68 6.85
CA LEU A 115 -10.23 -1.52 7.26
C LEU A 115 -11.02 -0.93 6.08
N LEU A 116 -10.49 -1.01 4.85
CA LEU A 116 -11.18 -0.59 3.63
C LEU A 116 -12.25 -1.60 3.20
N VAL A 117 -11.93 -2.88 3.29
CA VAL A 117 -12.83 -3.96 2.86
C VAL A 117 -14.05 -4.07 3.79
N GLY A 118 -13.85 -3.88 5.10
CA GLY A 118 -14.93 -3.84 6.08
C GLY A 118 -15.83 -2.61 5.97
N ALA A 119 -15.35 -1.52 5.38
CA ALA A 119 -16.18 -0.35 5.08
C ALA A 119 -17.09 -0.60 3.86
N GLY A 120 -16.67 -1.33 2.84
CA GLY A 120 -17.43 -1.51 1.59
C GLY A 120 -18.48 -2.63 1.59
N ALA A 121 -18.36 -3.63 2.47
CA ALA A 121 -19.36 -4.69 2.62
C ALA A 121 -20.48 -4.20 3.55
N GLY A 122 -21.59 -3.72 3.00
CA GLY A 122 -22.75 -3.32 3.81
C GLY A 122 -23.43 -4.50 4.50
N GLY A 123 -23.89 -4.27 5.73
CA GLY A 123 -25.09 -4.91 6.29
C GLY A 123 -24.89 -5.95 7.39
N GLU A 124 -25.43 -5.63 8.57
CA GLU A 124 -25.88 -6.50 9.68
C GLU A 124 -24.88 -6.89 10.79
N SER A 125 -25.32 -6.65 12.04
CA SER A 125 -24.75 -7.02 13.35
C SER A 125 -23.54 -6.18 13.82
N ALA A 126 -23.69 -5.05 14.51
CA ALA A 126 -24.16 -4.98 15.89
C ALA A 126 -24.53 -3.54 16.30
N MET A 127 -25.63 -3.01 15.77
CA MET A 127 -26.34 -1.87 16.38
C MET A 127 -27.71 -2.32 16.92
N ASP A 128 -27.72 -3.52 17.51
CA ASP A 128 -28.81 -3.99 18.37
C ASP A 128 -28.20 -4.55 19.65
N ALA A 129 -28.01 -3.65 20.61
CA ALA A 129 -27.93 -3.95 22.03
C ALA A 129 -28.29 -2.64 22.75
N ALA A 130 -29.48 -2.66 23.34
CA ALA A 130 -30.00 -1.67 24.27
C ALA A 130 -29.08 -1.43 25.48
#